data_AF-A0A933BH04-F1
#
_entry.id   AF-A0A933BH04-F1
#
_cell.length_a   1.000
_cell.length_b   1.000
_cell.length_c   1.000
_cell.angle_alpha   90.00
_cell.angle_beta   90.00
_cell.angle_gamma   90.00
#
_symmetry.space_group_name_H-M   'P 1'
#
loop_
_entity.id
_entity.type
_entity.pdbx_description
1 polymer ?
#
loop_
_entity_poly.entity_id
_entity_poly.type
_entity_poly.pdbx_seq_one_letter_code
_entity_poly.pdbx_strand_id
1 'polypeptide(L)' 'MTRWEYQDRMFMFKETKEGLQTDLGWLNETGAEGWELAGSVPLIAPNRDGVAYGTVGALLILKRPIG' A
#
# COMPACT_ATOMS: atom_id res chain seq x y z
N MET A 1 -17.59 20.57 -10.49
CA MET A 1 -16.81 20.00 -9.36
C MET A 1 -16.46 18.57 -9.76
N THR A 2 -15.18 18.20 -9.80
CA THR A 2 -14.78 16.83 -10.13
C THR A 2 -15.14 15.91 -8.97
N ARG A 3 -15.88 14.82 -9.24
CA ARG A 3 -16.15 13.76 -8.27
C ARG A 3 -15.00 12.76 -8.31
N TRP A 4 -14.72 12.12 -7.19
CA TRP A 4 -13.62 11.16 -7.06
C TRP A 4 -14.15 9.87 -6.44
N GLU A 5 -13.72 8.74 -6.96
CA GLU A 5 -13.82 7.46 -6.27
C GLU A 5 -12.48 7.10 -5.67
N TYR A 6 -12.54 6.36 -4.58
CA TYR A 6 -11.39 5.92 -3.80
C TYR A 6 -11.45 4.42 -3.60
N GLN A 7 -10.28 3.80 -3.60
CA GLN A 7 -10.10 2.43 -3.14
C GLN A 7 -8.83 2.35 -2.30
N ASP A 8 -8.77 1.35 -1.44
CA ASP A 8 -7.59 1.08 -0.64
C ASP A 8 -7.11 -0.36 -0.83
N ARG A 9 -5.80 -0.55 -0.70
CA ARG A 9 -5.20 -1.88 -0.74
C ARG A 9 -4.07 -1.96 0.28
N MET A 10 -4.23 -2.90 1.19
CA MET A 10 -3.24 -3.23 2.20
C MET A 10 -2.41 -4.43 1.76
N PHE A 11 -1.10 -4.37 2.00
CA PHE A 11 -0.22 -5.53 1.83
C PHE A 11 0.82 -5.60 2.94
N MET A 12 1.27 -6.82 3.23
CA MET A 12 2.37 -7.11 4.13
C MET A 12 3.58 -7.53 3.32
N PHE A 13 4.77 -7.14 3.77
CA PHE A 13 5.99 -7.71 3.25
C PHE A 13 6.13 -9.16 3.71
N LYS A 14 6.73 -9.98 2.86
CA LYS A 14 7.17 -11.33 3.18
C LYS A 14 8.66 -11.30 3.47
N GLU A 15 9.07 -11.99 4.51
CA GLU A 15 10.48 -12.20 4.82
C GLU A 15 11.09 -13.18 3.82
N THR A 16 12.20 -12.78 3.20
CA THR A 16 12.98 -13.56 2.24
C THR A 16 14.46 -13.49 2.62
N LYS A 17 15.31 -14.28 1.94
CA LYS A 17 16.76 -14.23 2.18
C LYS A 17 17.38 -12.88 1.76
N GLU A 18 16.69 -12.18 0.87
CA GLU A 18 17.04 -10.89 0.31
C GLU A 18 16.42 -9.72 1.09
N GLY A 19 15.68 -10.00 2.17
CA GLY A 19 15.01 -9.01 3.02
C GLY A 19 13.48 -9.04 2.91
N LEU A 20 12.82 -7.94 3.29
CA LEU A 20 11.37 -7.80 3.20
C LEU A 20 10.95 -7.47 1.77
N GLN A 21 10.14 -8.34 1.16
CA GLN A 21 9.71 -8.20 -0.24
C GLN A 21 8.20 -8.37 -0.39
N THR A 22 7.63 -7.75 -1.42
CA THR A 22 6.26 -7.98 -1.86
C THR A 22 6.14 -7.74 -3.36
N ASP A 23 5.20 -8.42 -4.01
CA ASP A 23 4.91 -8.19 -5.42
C ASP A 23 4.00 -6.98 -5.56
N LEU A 24 4.47 -5.98 -6.31
CA LEU A 24 3.78 -4.73 -6.60
C LEU A 24 3.35 -4.61 -8.07
N GLY A 25 3.39 -5.70 -8.86
CA GLY A 25 2.95 -5.68 -10.26
C GLY A 25 1.53 -5.13 -10.45
N TRP A 26 0.66 -5.40 -9.47
CA TRP A 26 -0.72 -4.89 -9.43
C TRP A 26 -0.82 -3.35 -9.43
N LEU A 27 0.21 -2.61 -8.97
CA LEU A 27 0.20 -1.15 -9.03
C LEU A 27 0.23 -0.64 -10.48
N ASN A 28 0.94 -1.34 -11.36
CA ASN A 28 1.00 -0.98 -12.78
C ASN A 28 -0.36 -1.22 -13.46
N GLU A 29 -1.00 -2.36 -13.17
CA GLU A 29 -2.35 -2.67 -13.65
C GLU A 29 -3.36 -1.62 -13.16
N THR A 30 -3.30 -1.30 -11.88
CA THR A 30 -4.17 -0.30 -11.24
C THR A 30 -3.95 1.09 -11.87
N GLY A 31 -2.70 1.47 -12.14
CA GLY A 31 -2.38 2.71 -12.85
C GLY A 31 -2.90 2.74 -14.29
N ALA A 32 -2.84 1.60 -15.01
CA ALA A 32 -3.40 1.48 -16.36
C ALA A 32 -4.92 1.63 -16.41
N GLU A 33 -5.61 1.31 -15.31
CA GLU A 33 -7.05 1.55 -15.12
C GLU A 33 -7.40 3.00 -14.71
N GLY A 34 -6.41 3.90 -14.70
CA GLY A 34 -6.58 5.32 -14.41
C GLY A 34 -6.61 5.66 -12.92
N TRP A 35 -6.24 4.74 -12.04
CA TRP A 35 -6.09 5.02 -10.62
C TRP A 35 -4.74 5.67 -10.31
N GLU A 36 -4.77 6.69 -9.46
CA GLU A 36 -3.62 7.45 -8.99
C GLU A 36 -3.42 7.22 -7.50
N LEU A 37 -2.17 7.15 -7.04
CA LEU A 37 -1.87 7.08 -5.60
C LEU A 37 -2.24 8.41 -4.93
N ALA A 38 -3.16 8.35 -3.98
CA ALA A 38 -3.59 9.50 -3.18
C ALA A 38 -2.86 9.58 -1.83
N GLY A 39 -2.45 8.44 -1.28
CA GLY A 39 -1.75 8.38 -0.01
C GLY A 39 -1.22 7.00 0.33
N SER A 40 -0.34 6.94 1.32
CA SER A 40 0.20 5.68 1.87
C SER A 40 0.33 5.78 3.38
N VAL A 41 0.06 4.67 4.07
CA VAL A 41 0.23 4.53 5.52
C VAL A 41 1.12 3.31 5.78
N PRO A 42 2.31 3.49 6.38
CA PRO A 42 3.16 2.36 6.75
C PRO A 42 2.53 1.56 7.88
N LEU A 43 2.54 0.23 7.77
CA LEU A 43 2.12 -0.67 8.83
C LEU A 43 3.33 -1.00 9.69
N ILE A 44 3.18 -0.87 11.00
CA ILE A 44 4.27 -1.10 11.96
C ILE A 44 3.84 -2.22 12.91
N ALA A 45 4.66 -3.28 13.00
CA ALA A 45 4.44 -4.33 13.99
C ALA A 45 5.39 -4.15 15.18
N PRO A 46 4.86 -4.09 16.42
CA PRO A 46 5.68 -4.16 17.61
C PRO A 46 6.18 -5.59 17.85
N ASN A 47 7.36 -5.74 18.46
CA ASN A 47 7.80 -7.03 18.99
C ASN A 47 7.05 -7.39 20.29
N ARG A 48 7.42 -8.52 20.91
CA ARG A 48 6.85 -8.97 22.19
C ARG A 48 7.01 -7.97 23.35
N ASP A 49 8.00 -7.08 23.27
CA ASP A 49 8.28 -6.06 24.27
C ASP A 49 7.58 -4.72 23.95
N GLY A 50 6.75 -4.67 22.90
CA GLY A 50 6.03 -3.47 22.48
C GLY A 50 6.88 -2.48 21.68
N VAL A 51 8.13 -2.81 21.35
CA VAL A 51 9.03 -1.94 20.59
C VAL A 51 8.77 -2.15 19.10
N ALA A 52 8.54 -1.06 18.36
CA ALA A 52 8.37 -1.08 16.91
C ALA A 52 9.72 -1.24 16.20
N TYR A 53 9.89 -2.32 15.42
CA TYR A 53 11.17 -2.60 14.72
C TYR A 53 11.17 -2.25 13.23
N GLY A 54 10.06 -1.76 12.68
CA GLY A 54 10.03 -1.27 11.31
C GLY A 54 8.69 -1.42 10.61
N THR A 55 8.70 -1.04 9.35
CA THR A 55 7.54 -1.14 8.46
C THR A 55 7.41 -2.59 7.98
N VAL A 56 6.29 -3.22 8.31
CA VAL A 56 5.96 -4.61 7.93
C VAL A 56 5.03 -4.70 6.73
N GLY A 57 4.54 -3.57 6.24
CA GLY A 57 3.64 -3.48 5.12
C GLY A 57 3.18 -2.05 4.88
N ALA A 58 2.23 -1.85 3.97
CA ALA A 58 1.61 -0.56 3.74
C ALA A 58 0.13 -0.70 3.37
N LEU A 59 -0.65 0.30 3.75
CA LEU A 59 -1.96 0.60 3.18
C LEU A 59 -1.77 1.69 2.14
N LEU A 60 -2.16 1.42 0.90
CA LEU A 60 -2.18 2.42 -0.17
C LEU A 60 -3.62 2.87 -0.41
N ILE A 61 -3.81 4.17 -0.55
CA ILE A 61 -5.09 4.80 -0.89
C ILE A 61 -4.94 5.32 -2.30
N LEU A 62 -5.84 4.91 -3.19
CA LEU A 62 -5.86 5.30 -4.58
C LEU A 62 -7.14 6.07 -4.89
N LYS A 63 -7.09 6.94 -5.89
CA LYS A 63 -8.22 7.73 -6.36
C LYS A 63 -8.27 7.75 -7.88
N ARG A 64 -9.45 7.97 -8.44
CA ARG A 64 -9.60 8.38 -9.85
C ARG A 64 -10.81 9.28 -10.04
N PRO A 65 -10.82 10.15 -11.07
CA PRO A 65 -11.97 11.02 -11.30
C PRO A 65 -13.16 10.20 -11.78
N ILE A 66 -14.35 10.54 -11.29
CA ILE A 66 -15.63 10.03 -11.81
C ILE A 66 -16.30 11.15 -12.59
N GLY A 67 -16.52 10.92 -13.88
CA GLY A 67 -17.40 11.72 -14.75
C GLY A 67 -18.86 11.39 -14.47
#